data_AF-A0A924SUU4-F1
#
_entry.id   AF-A0A924SUU4-F1
#
_cell.length_a   1.000
_cell.length_b   1.000
_cell.length_c   1.000
_cell.angle_alpha   90.00
_cell.angle_beta   90.00
_cell.angle_gamma   90.00
#
_symmetry.space_group_name_H-M   'P 1'
#
loop_
_entity.id
_entity.type
_entity.pdbx_description
1 polymer ?
#
loop_
_entity_poly.entity_id
_entity_poly.type
_entity_poly.pdbx_seq_one_letter_code
_entity_poly.pdbx_strand_id
1 'polypeptide(L)'
;MRPVDEVKAYVLMPVPVYMFMKHNQKFVAVKEPLDFFVPEELEKLRPVESLFFSDFLDVIEPFEQSARRIRMLLATPPAANPHNEVKLTPAAFEISDAVLQVLGSLWASTPASAEAAFIETFFPAIFANQLCENLKPELLLRAREKSVLDFELALLRSSWAVFLALHLGYCDLEFLNVLRIELFERSLSEVQGGEGFSIEIDELTALVFASIQGSEVRNLSSRWFEDRDGRVARKISSRLKRVQNELLNRSLTQASVFGEKGILHD
;
A
#
# COMPACT_ATOMS: atom_id res chain seq x y z
N MET A 1 -6.78 -18.56 13.50
CA MET A 1 -7.67 -18.47 12.32
C MET A 1 -8.91 -17.71 12.73
N ARG A 2 -9.29 -16.68 11.97
CA ARG A 2 -10.48 -15.85 12.24
C ARG A 2 -11.55 -16.09 11.17
N PRO A 3 -12.84 -16.23 11.54
CA PRO A 3 -13.90 -16.33 10.54
C PRO A 3 -13.97 -15.06 9.69
N VAL A 4 -14.35 -15.21 8.43
CA VAL A 4 -14.57 -14.09 7.50
C VAL A 4 -16.05 -13.81 7.41
N ASP A 5 -16.44 -12.58 7.72
CA ASP A 5 -17.85 -12.16 7.68
C ASP A 5 -18.38 -12.06 6.24
N GLU A 6 -17.59 -11.48 5.35
CA GLU A 6 -17.96 -11.27 3.94
C GLU A 6 -16.74 -11.35 3.03
N VAL A 7 -16.90 -12.04 1.88
CA VAL A 7 -15.92 -12.03 0.79
C VAL A 7 -16.60 -11.48 -0.46
N LYS A 8 -16.01 -10.45 -1.05
CA LYS A 8 -16.51 -9.80 -2.27
C LYS A 8 -15.71 -10.21 -3.49
N ALA A 9 -16.38 -10.34 -4.63
CA ALA A 9 -15.72 -10.59 -5.89
C ALA A 9 -14.80 -9.41 -6.25
N TYR A 10 -13.69 -9.70 -6.92
CA TYR A 10 -12.70 -8.72 -7.42
C TYR A 10 -12.04 -7.85 -6.33
N VAL A 11 -12.19 -8.21 -5.06
CA VAL A 11 -11.42 -7.62 -3.97
C VAL A 11 -10.22 -8.52 -3.72
N LEU A 12 -9.03 -7.93 -3.70
CA LEU A 12 -7.79 -8.65 -3.44
C LEU A 12 -7.73 -9.11 -1.99
N MET A 13 -7.43 -10.39 -1.78
CA MET A 13 -7.36 -11.00 -0.47
C MET A 13 -6.05 -10.61 0.20
N PRO A 14 -6.06 -10.06 1.42
CA PRO A 14 -4.84 -9.54 2.00
C PRO A 14 -3.96 -10.65 2.63
N VAL A 15 -4.55 -11.82 2.87
CA VAL A 15 -3.93 -13.03 3.42
C VAL A 15 -4.55 -14.24 2.74
N PRO A 16 -3.97 -15.46 2.90
CA PRO A 16 -4.60 -16.65 2.33
C PRO A 16 -5.96 -16.90 2.98
N VAL A 17 -6.91 -17.35 2.15
CA VAL A 17 -8.27 -17.69 2.58
C VAL A 17 -8.37 -19.19 2.71
N TYR A 18 -8.88 -19.65 3.85
CA TYR A 18 -9.03 -21.05 4.18
C TYR A 18 -10.49 -21.44 4.31
N MET A 19 -10.79 -22.67 3.92
CA MET A 19 -12.05 -23.34 4.18
C MET A 19 -11.83 -24.45 5.20
N PHE A 20 -12.73 -24.58 6.19
CA PHE A 20 -12.69 -25.69 7.13
C PHE A 20 -13.52 -26.88 6.64
N MET A 21 -12.87 -28.01 6.39
CA MET A 21 -13.49 -29.25 5.93
C MET A 21 -13.92 -30.11 7.13
N LYS A 22 -15.19 -29.99 7.55
CA LYS A 22 -15.73 -30.70 8.74
C LYS A 22 -15.46 -32.21 8.77
N HIS A 23 -15.62 -32.90 7.64
CA HIS A 23 -15.42 -34.35 7.58
C HIS A 23 -13.97 -34.74 7.89
N ASN A 24 -13.01 -33.93 7.45
CA ASN A 24 -11.58 -34.21 7.58
C ASN A 24 -10.91 -33.44 8.74
N GLN A 25 -11.63 -32.54 9.40
CA GLN A 25 -11.13 -31.66 10.47
C GLN A 25 -9.87 -30.88 10.06
N LYS A 26 -9.83 -30.36 8.82
CA LYS A 26 -8.66 -29.67 8.25
C LYS A 26 -9.04 -28.35 7.59
N PHE A 27 -8.12 -27.39 7.65
CA PHE A 27 -8.17 -26.17 6.85
C PHE A 27 -7.51 -26.40 5.50
N VAL A 28 -8.18 -25.97 4.43
CA VAL A 28 -7.68 -26.03 3.05
C VAL A 28 -7.63 -24.61 2.52
N ALA A 29 -6.46 -24.19 2.01
CA ALA A 29 -6.34 -22.90 1.35
C ALA A 29 -7.14 -22.92 0.05
N VAL A 30 -8.04 -21.96 -0.12
CA VAL A 30 -8.89 -21.79 -1.32
C VAL A 30 -8.49 -20.56 -2.13
N LYS A 31 -7.77 -19.62 -1.52
CA LYS A 31 -7.13 -18.48 -2.20
C LYS A 31 -5.80 -18.12 -1.55
N GLU A 32 -4.89 -17.65 -2.40
CA GLU A 32 -3.59 -17.11 -2.01
C GLU A 32 -3.70 -15.60 -1.68
N PRO A 33 -2.74 -15.03 -0.95
CA PRO A 33 -2.66 -13.58 -0.78
C PRO A 33 -2.58 -12.89 -2.15
N LEU A 34 -3.18 -11.72 -2.25
CA LEU A 34 -3.25 -10.90 -3.46
C LEU A 34 -4.04 -11.51 -4.63
N ASP A 35 -4.61 -12.71 -4.49
CA ASP A 35 -5.63 -13.20 -5.43
C ASP A 35 -7.02 -12.66 -5.05
N PHE A 36 -7.99 -12.84 -5.93
CA PHE A 36 -9.38 -12.43 -5.74
C PHE A 36 -10.33 -13.55 -6.17
N PHE A 37 -11.56 -13.48 -5.67
CA PHE A 37 -12.62 -14.35 -6.14
C PHE A 37 -13.35 -13.73 -7.34
N VAL A 38 -13.73 -14.56 -8.32
CA VAL A 38 -14.78 -14.22 -9.30
C VAL A 38 -16.14 -14.67 -8.79
N PRO A 39 -17.26 -14.09 -9.28
CA PRO A 39 -18.61 -14.45 -8.83
C PRO A 39 -18.87 -15.96 -8.89
N GLU A 40 -18.43 -16.64 -9.94
CA GLU A 40 -18.62 -18.07 -10.15
C GLU A 40 -17.88 -18.92 -9.11
N GLU A 41 -16.74 -18.45 -8.60
CA GLU A 41 -16.02 -19.12 -7.51
C GLU A 41 -16.78 -18.95 -6.19
N LEU A 42 -17.33 -17.76 -5.92
CA LEU A 42 -18.12 -17.52 -4.71
C LEU A 42 -19.41 -18.34 -4.71
N GLU A 43 -20.08 -18.48 -5.85
CA GLU A 43 -21.26 -19.35 -5.99
C GLU A 43 -20.95 -20.81 -5.59
N LYS A 44 -19.80 -21.34 -6.03
CA LYS A 44 -19.36 -22.69 -5.68
C LYS A 44 -19.03 -22.84 -4.19
N LEU A 45 -18.66 -21.75 -3.52
CA LEU A 45 -18.33 -21.72 -2.10
C LEU A 45 -19.54 -21.45 -1.20
N ARG A 46 -20.71 -21.07 -1.73
CA ARG A 46 -21.94 -20.88 -0.92
C ARG A 46 -22.34 -22.05 -0.02
N PRO A 47 -22.15 -23.33 -0.41
CA PRO A 47 -22.47 -24.46 0.47
C PRO A 47 -21.54 -24.58 1.68
N VAL A 48 -20.42 -23.85 1.69
CA VAL A 48 -19.43 -23.87 2.76
C VAL A 48 -19.91 -22.97 3.89
N GLU A 49 -19.91 -23.49 5.11
CA GLU A 49 -20.46 -22.77 6.26
C GLU A 49 -19.63 -21.56 6.70
N SER A 50 -18.31 -21.58 6.49
CA SER A 50 -17.42 -20.49 6.89
C SER A 50 -16.09 -20.52 6.15
N LEU A 51 -15.61 -19.32 5.82
CA LEU A 51 -14.26 -19.05 5.38
C LEU A 51 -13.45 -18.46 6.54
N PHE A 52 -12.13 -18.62 6.49
CA PHE A 52 -11.23 -18.21 7.55
C PHE A 52 -10.01 -17.50 6.98
N PHE A 53 -9.58 -16.46 7.68
CA PHE A 53 -8.27 -15.84 7.48
C PHE A 53 -7.26 -16.37 8.50
N SER A 54 -5.99 -16.40 8.08
CA SER A 54 -4.88 -16.66 8.99
C SER A 54 -4.69 -15.52 9.99
N ASP A 55 -4.06 -15.82 11.13
CA ASP A 55 -3.75 -14.80 12.16
C ASP A 55 -2.67 -13.81 11.68
N PHE A 56 -2.09 -14.03 10.50
CA PHE A 56 -1.19 -13.10 9.82
C PHE A 56 -1.85 -11.73 9.55
N LEU A 57 -3.19 -11.65 9.59
CA LEU A 57 -3.92 -10.37 9.54
C LEU A 57 -3.39 -9.33 10.53
N ASP A 58 -3.01 -9.74 11.74
CA ASP A 58 -2.53 -8.82 12.78
C ASP A 58 -1.21 -8.13 12.37
N VAL A 59 -0.43 -8.77 11.49
CA VAL A 59 0.86 -8.24 11.01
C VAL A 59 0.63 -7.16 9.95
N ILE A 60 -0.42 -7.28 9.15
CA ILE A 60 -0.73 -6.34 8.06
C ILE A 60 -1.70 -5.22 8.47
N GLU A 61 -2.42 -5.38 9.59
CA GLU A 61 -3.36 -4.39 10.11
C GLU A 61 -2.75 -2.97 10.20
N PRO A 62 -1.49 -2.76 10.65
CA PRO A 62 -0.88 -1.43 10.65
C PRO A 62 -0.85 -0.76 9.26
N PHE A 63 -0.66 -1.54 8.19
CA PHE A 63 -0.66 -1.03 6.82
C PHE A 63 -2.07 -0.66 6.37
N GLU A 64 -3.07 -1.47 6.69
CA GLU A 64 -4.47 -1.15 6.39
C GLU A 64 -4.94 0.11 7.10
N GLN A 65 -4.68 0.20 8.41
CA GLN A 65 -5.05 1.36 9.22
C GLN A 65 -4.33 2.63 8.76
N SER A 66 -3.03 2.54 8.47
CA SER A 66 -2.24 3.67 7.96
C SER A 66 -2.76 4.18 6.62
N ALA A 67 -3.08 3.26 5.69
CA ALA A 67 -3.65 3.61 4.40
C ALA A 67 -5.01 4.30 4.53
N ARG A 68 -5.91 3.80 5.40
CA ARG A 68 -7.22 4.43 5.66
C ARG A 68 -7.07 5.82 6.26
N ARG A 69 -6.16 6.00 7.22
CA ARG A 69 -5.86 7.31 7.83
C ARG A 69 -5.35 8.30 6.80
N ILE A 70 -4.41 7.89 5.95
CA ILE A 70 -3.91 8.74 4.85
C ILE A 70 -5.04 9.06 3.88
N ARG A 71 -5.85 8.08 3.46
CA ARG A 71 -6.99 8.32 2.57
C ARG A 71 -7.95 9.35 3.14
N MET A 72 -8.30 9.24 4.42
CA MET A 72 -9.14 10.23 5.11
C MET A 72 -8.51 11.62 5.11
N LEU A 73 -7.22 11.70 5.45
CA LEU A 73 -6.47 12.97 5.44
C LEU A 73 -6.50 13.63 4.05
N LEU A 74 -6.26 12.84 2.98
CA LEU A 74 -6.21 13.36 1.61
C LEU A 74 -7.60 13.63 1.01
N ALA A 75 -8.64 12.95 1.50
CA ALA A 75 -10.02 13.16 1.08
C ALA A 75 -10.74 14.27 1.87
N THR A 76 -10.13 14.81 2.93
CA THR A 76 -10.75 15.82 3.78
C THR A 76 -10.94 17.12 2.99
N PRO A 77 -12.19 17.58 2.78
CA PRO A 77 -12.41 18.86 2.14
C PRO A 77 -11.91 20.00 3.04
N PRO A 78 -11.55 21.17 2.49
CA PRO A 78 -11.15 22.32 3.30
C PRO A 78 -12.21 22.64 4.35
N ALA A 79 -11.81 22.71 5.63
CA ALA A 79 -12.73 22.95 6.73
C ALA A 79 -13.49 24.26 6.49
N ALA A 80 -14.83 24.19 6.50
CA ALA A 80 -15.67 25.37 6.51
C ALA A 80 -15.60 25.97 7.92
N ASN A 81 -15.03 27.17 8.04
CA ASN A 81 -15.06 27.90 9.30
C ASN A 81 -16.52 28.26 9.63
N PRO A 82 -17.05 27.92 10.83
CA PRO A 82 -18.42 28.28 11.23
C PRO A 82 -18.69 29.79 11.21
N HIS A 83 -17.66 30.62 11.12
CA HIS A 83 -17.75 32.09 11.00
C HIS A 83 -17.53 32.63 9.57
N ASN A 84 -17.53 31.75 8.55
CA ASN A 84 -17.79 32.05 7.14
C ASN A 84 -16.87 33.01 6.36
N GLU A 85 -15.58 33.20 6.70
CA GLU A 85 -14.71 34.06 5.87
C GLU A 85 -13.38 33.47 5.37
N VAL A 86 -12.85 32.39 5.94
CA VAL A 86 -11.61 31.77 5.41
C VAL A 86 -11.69 30.25 5.54
N LYS A 87 -11.65 29.55 4.40
CA LYS A 87 -11.36 28.11 4.35
C LYS A 87 -9.87 27.94 4.61
N LEU A 88 -9.50 27.46 5.79
CA LEU A 88 -8.12 27.07 6.08
C LEU A 88 -7.87 25.70 5.44
N THR A 89 -7.31 25.72 4.24
CA THR A 89 -6.78 24.50 3.62
C THR A 89 -5.35 24.30 4.13
N PRO A 90 -5.01 23.12 4.68
CA PRO A 90 -3.63 22.81 5.03
C PRO A 90 -2.71 23.03 3.83
N ALA A 91 -1.52 23.59 4.08
CA ALA A 91 -0.53 23.75 3.04
C ALA A 91 -0.01 22.37 2.59
N ALA A 92 0.41 22.26 1.33
CA ALA A 92 0.87 20.98 0.77
C ALA A 92 2.02 20.33 1.57
N PHE A 93 2.90 21.13 2.20
CA PHE A 93 3.97 20.61 3.04
C PHE A 93 3.46 20.03 4.36
N GLU A 94 2.37 20.56 4.93
CA GLU A 94 1.76 20.04 6.16
C GLU A 94 1.12 18.68 5.91
N ILE A 95 0.42 18.55 4.78
CA ILE A 95 -0.15 17.27 4.33
C ILE A 95 0.97 16.25 4.09
N SER A 96 2.02 16.64 3.35
CA SER A 96 3.15 15.75 3.08
C SER A 96 3.86 15.31 4.37
N ASP A 97 3.97 16.19 5.37
CA ASP A 97 4.58 15.86 6.65
C ASP A 97 3.72 14.88 7.45
N ALA A 98 2.40 15.15 7.57
CA ALA A 98 1.47 14.26 8.25
C ALA A 98 1.43 12.86 7.61
N VAL A 99 1.43 12.79 6.28
CA VAL A 99 1.55 11.52 5.53
C VAL A 99 2.86 10.80 5.87
N LEU A 100 3.99 11.53 5.88
CA LEU A 100 5.29 10.95 6.18
C LEU A 100 5.36 10.43 7.63
N GLN A 101 4.69 11.08 8.57
CA GLN A 101 4.60 10.61 9.96
C GLN A 101 3.87 9.27 10.06
N VAL A 102 2.73 9.14 9.37
CA VAL A 102 1.98 7.88 9.33
C VAL A 102 2.82 6.77 8.69
N LEU A 103 3.40 7.03 7.50
CA LEU A 103 4.24 6.07 6.79
C LEU A 103 5.47 5.67 7.59
N GLY A 104 6.07 6.62 8.31
CA GLY A 104 7.28 6.39 9.07
C GLY A 104 7.14 5.31 10.14
N SER A 105 5.96 5.21 10.75
CA SER A 105 5.65 4.15 11.71
C SER A 105 5.71 2.75 11.10
N LEU A 106 5.37 2.59 9.81
CA LEU A 106 5.36 1.30 9.12
C LEU A 106 6.77 0.72 8.93
N TRP A 107 7.78 1.59 8.83
CA TRP A 107 9.19 1.19 8.78
C TRP A 107 9.74 0.78 10.15
N ALA A 108 9.11 1.24 11.24
CA ALA A 108 9.54 0.97 12.62
C ALA A 108 8.98 -0.34 13.19
N SER A 109 7.86 -0.80 12.64
CA SER A 109 7.11 -1.96 13.11
C SER A 109 7.78 -3.31 12.82
N THR A 110 8.90 -3.30 12.09
CA THR A 110 9.61 -4.52 11.67
C THR A 110 10.70 -4.86 12.69
N PRO A 111 10.77 -6.10 13.23
CA PRO A 111 11.59 -6.43 14.38
C PRO A 111 13.05 -5.99 14.24
N ALA A 112 13.49 -5.19 15.22
CA ALA A 112 14.75 -4.45 15.30
C ALA A 112 16.05 -5.29 15.28
N SER A 113 16.00 -6.57 14.91
CA SER A 113 17.13 -7.49 15.00
C SER A 113 18.05 -7.55 13.78
N ALA A 114 17.82 -6.76 12.73
CA ALA A 114 18.73 -6.73 11.59
C ALA A 114 18.79 -5.35 10.94
N GLU A 115 19.45 -4.39 11.60
CA GLU A 115 20.34 -3.40 10.97
C GLU A 115 19.77 -2.40 9.93
N ALA A 116 18.52 -2.54 9.48
CA ALA A 116 17.79 -1.66 8.57
C ALA A 116 16.28 -1.88 8.71
N ALA A 117 15.51 -0.79 8.74
CA ALA A 117 14.06 -0.87 8.56
C ALA A 117 13.73 -1.51 7.20
N PHE A 118 12.84 -2.49 7.20
CA PHE A 118 12.41 -3.27 6.04
C PHE A 118 10.88 -3.37 6.02
N ILE A 119 10.28 -3.35 4.84
CA ILE A 119 8.85 -3.59 4.64
C ILE A 119 8.69 -4.82 3.76
N GLU A 120 7.91 -5.79 4.25
CA GLU A 120 7.60 -7.01 3.52
C GLU A 120 6.99 -6.71 2.16
N THR A 121 7.44 -7.44 1.12
CA THR A 121 7.26 -6.97 -0.25
C THR A 121 5.80 -6.85 -0.68
N PHE A 122 4.90 -7.66 -0.12
CA PHE A 122 3.47 -7.62 -0.44
C PHE A 122 2.67 -6.64 0.42
N PHE A 123 3.21 -6.12 1.52
CA PHE A 123 2.47 -5.19 2.39
C PHE A 123 2.06 -3.89 1.68
N PRO A 124 2.87 -3.32 0.77
CA PRO A 124 2.44 -2.16 -0.01
C PRO A 124 1.23 -2.45 -0.91
N ALA A 125 1.00 -3.69 -1.35
CA ALA A 125 -0.21 -4.03 -2.09
C ALA A 125 -1.46 -3.92 -1.22
N ILE A 126 -1.37 -4.35 0.04
CA ILE A 126 -2.45 -4.20 1.03
C ILE A 126 -2.71 -2.71 1.28
N PHE A 127 -1.64 -1.95 1.52
CA PHE A 127 -1.69 -0.52 1.73
C PHE A 127 -2.34 0.21 0.54
N ALA A 128 -1.88 -0.05 -0.68
CA ALA A 128 -2.41 0.59 -1.88
C ALA A 128 -3.89 0.23 -2.12
N ASN A 129 -4.31 -1.00 -1.81
CA ASN A 129 -5.72 -1.40 -1.89
C ASN A 129 -6.65 -0.62 -0.95
N GLN A 130 -6.17 -0.27 0.24
CA GLN A 130 -6.97 0.51 1.18
C GLN A 130 -6.92 2.01 0.86
N LEU A 131 -5.79 2.50 0.36
CA LEU A 131 -5.58 3.92 0.02
C LEU A 131 -6.30 4.33 -1.26
N CYS A 132 -6.04 3.61 -2.35
CA CYS A 132 -6.53 3.91 -3.69
C CYS A 132 -7.91 3.31 -3.94
N GLU A 133 -8.47 3.59 -5.11
CA GLU A 133 -9.60 2.86 -5.64
C GLU A 133 -9.19 1.44 -6.04
N ASN A 134 -10.17 0.53 -6.05
CA ASN A 134 -9.96 -0.83 -6.53
C ASN A 134 -9.66 -0.80 -8.04
N LEU A 135 -8.70 -1.61 -8.46
CA LEU A 135 -8.48 -1.85 -9.89
C LEU A 135 -9.76 -2.45 -10.51
N LYS A 136 -10.04 -2.07 -11.76
CA LYS A 136 -11.25 -2.51 -12.45
C LYS A 136 -11.28 -4.04 -12.59
N PRO A 137 -12.44 -4.69 -12.34
CA PRO A 137 -12.59 -6.15 -12.47
C PRO A 137 -12.07 -6.72 -13.79
N GLU A 138 -12.35 -6.04 -14.90
CA GLU A 138 -11.97 -6.49 -16.25
C GLU A 138 -10.45 -6.50 -16.42
N LEU A 139 -9.78 -5.51 -15.82
CA LEU A 139 -8.32 -5.40 -15.85
C LEU A 139 -7.66 -6.51 -15.01
N LEU A 140 -8.19 -6.77 -13.81
CA LEU A 140 -7.72 -7.84 -12.93
C LEU A 140 -7.90 -9.21 -13.57
N LEU A 141 -9.09 -9.48 -14.11
CA LEU A 141 -9.41 -10.75 -14.74
C LEU A 141 -8.50 -11.02 -15.95
N ARG A 142 -8.42 -10.05 -16.88
CA ARG A 142 -7.55 -10.14 -18.07
C ARG A 142 -6.10 -10.43 -17.71
N ALA A 143 -5.58 -9.73 -16.69
CA ALA A 143 -4.20 -9.90 -16.25
C ALA A 143 -3.96 -11.30 -15.67
N ARG A 144 -4.81 -11.74 -14.74
CA ARG A 144 -4.68 -13.05 -14.09
C ARG A 144 -4.83 -14.21 -15.07
N GLU A 145 -5.75 -14.11 -16.03
CA GLU A 145 -5.96 -15.13 -17.07
C GLU A 145 -4.79 -15.23 -18.06
N LYS A 146 -4.12 -14.11 -18.33
CA LYS A 146 -2.91 -14.10 -19.18
C LYS A 146 -1.75 -14.80 -18.47
N SER A 147 -1.45 -14.41 -17.23
CA SER A 147 -0.33 -14.94 -16.45
C SER A 147 -0.48 -14.51 -14.99
N VAL A 148 -0.57 -15.48 -14.08
CA VAL A 148 -0.64 -15.22 -12.64
C VAL A 148 0.60 -14.47 -12.15
N LEU A 149 1.78 -14.86 -12.64
CA LEU A 149 3.04 -14.20 -12.28
C LEU A 149 3.07 -12.75 -12.75
N ASP A 150 2.67 -12.46 -14.00
CA ASP A 150 2.69 -11.08 -14.50
C ASP A 150 1.65 -10.22 -13.78
N PHE A 151 0.50 -10.81 -13.43
CA PHE A 151 -0.52 -10.17 -12.59
C PHE A 151 0.04 -9.78 -11.22
N GLU A 152 0.69 -10.70 -10.52
CA GLU A 152 1.30 -10.43 -9.21
C GLU A 152 2.39 -9.37 -9.30
N LEU A 153 3.28 -9.47 -10.29
CA LEU A 153 4.34 -8.48 -10.49
C LEU A 153 3.77 -7.10 -10.83
N ALA A 154 2.72 -7.02 -11.65
CA ALA A 154 2.03 -5.76 -11.95
C ALA A 154 1.38 -5.14 -10.71
N LEU A 155 0.77 -5.97 -9.87
CA LEU A 155 0.18 -5.52 -8.62
C LEU A 155 1.25 -5.02 -7.64
N LEU A 156 2.34 -5.77 -7.47
CA LEU A 156 3.44 -5.37 -6.58
C LEU A 156 4.09 -4.07 -7.06
N ARG A 157 4.42 -3.96 -8.35
CA ARG A 157 5.05 -2.76 -8.92
C ARG A 157 4.15 -1.53 -8.79
N SER A 158 2.90 -1.61 -9.21
CA SER A 158 1.96 -0.49 -9.09
C SER A 158 1.76 -0.04 -7.63
N SER A 159 1.71 -1.00 -6.71
CA SER A 159 1.50 -0.72 -5.28
C SER A 159 2.73 -0.10 -4.61
N TRP A 160 3.94 -0.59 -4.93
CA TRP A 160 5.19 0.02 -4.48
C TRP A 160 5.36 1.43 -5.03
N ALA A 161 4.99 1.69 -6.28
CA ALA A 161 5.06 3.02 -6.84
C ALA A 161 4.16 4.01 -6.09
N VAL A 162 2.91 3.63 -5.77
CA VAL A 162 2.02 4.45 -4.92
C VAL A 162 2.65 4.72 -3.56
N PHE A 163 3.14 3.66 -2.91
CA PHE A 163 3.74 3.76 -1.57
C PHE A 163 4.95 4.70 -1.55
N LEU A 164 5.84 4.60 -2.53
CA LEU A 164 7.02 5.45 -2.65
C LEU A 164 6.70 6.86 -3.17
N ALA A 165 5.67 7.04 -3.98
CA ALA A 165 5.21 8.36 -4.40
C ALA A 165 4.76 9.21 -3.20
N LEU A 166 4.06 8.61 -2.23
CA LEU A 166 3.75 9.31 -0.97
C LEU A 166 5.02 9.70 -0.20
N HIS A 167 6.05 8.83 -0.18
CA HIS A 167 7.33 9.19 0.42
C HIS A 167 7.94 10.40 -0.28
N LEU A 168 7.79 10.55 -1.60
CA LEU A 168 8.28 11.71 -2.35
C LEU A 168 7.43 12.98 -2.13
N GLY A 169 6.26 12.86 -1.49
CA GLY A 169 5.34 13.95 -1.18
C GLY A 169 4.17 14.10 -2.14
N TYR A 170 3.96 13.15 -3.06
CA TYR A 170 2.77 13.13 -3.92
C TYR A 170 1.55 12.71 -3.09
N CYS A 171 0.77 13.69 -2.63
CA CYS A 171 -0.35 13.51 -1.70
C CYS A 171 -1.71 13.80 -2.34
N ASP A 172 -1.83 13.57 -3.65
CA ASP A 172 -3.08 13.76 -4.40
C ASP A 172 -3.67 12.38 -4.75
N LEU A 173 -4.90 12.10 -4.29
CA LEU A 173 -5.50 10.77 -4.48
C LEU A 173 -5.78 10.46 -5.95
N GLU A 174 -6.17 11.45 -6.74
CA GLU A 174 -6.44 11.27 -8.17
C GLU A 174 -5.15 10.86 -8.90
N PHE A 175 -4.06 11.59 -8.67
CA PHE A 175 -2.74 11.26 -9.18
C PHE A 175 -2.28 9.87 -8.75
N LEU A 176 -2.44 9.50 -7.48
CA LEU A 176 -2.03 8.18 -6.99
C LEU A 176 -2.84 7.05 -7.64
N ASN A 177 -4.13 7.25 -7.91
CA ASN A 177 -4.95 6.31 -8.65
C ASN A 177 -4.49 6.17 -10.12
N VAL A 178 -4.21 7.29 -10.79
CA VAL A 178 -3.68 7.28 -12.17
C VAL A 178 -2.35 6.55 -12.24
N LEU A 179 -1.41 6.89 -11.35
CA LEU A 179 -0.11 6.23 -11.23
C LEU A 179 -0.25 4.72 -11.06
N ARG A 180 -1.16 4.30 -10.17
CA ARG A 180 -1.41 2.88 -9.89
C ARG A 180 -1.88 2.13 -11.13
N ILE A 181 -2.89 2.67 -11.82
CA ILE A 181 -3.48 2.04 -13.00
C ILE A 181 -2.44 1.97 -14.13
N GLU A 182 -1.77 3.09 -14.42
CA GLU A 182 -0.81 3.15 -15.52
C GLU A 182 0.36 2.19 -15.31
N LEU A 183 0.94 2.13 -14.10
CA LEU A 183 2.03 1.21 -13.83
C LEU A 183 1.59 -0.25 -13.80
N PHE A 184 0.35 -0.52 -13.40
CA PHE A 184 -0.22 -1.87 -13.49
C PHE A 184 -0.30 -2.30 -14.95
N GLU A 185 -0.89 -1.48 -15.82
CA GLU A 185 -1.01 -1.78 -17.26
C GLU A 185 0.34 -1.83 -17.99
N ARG A 186 1.25 -0.91 -17.66
CA ARG A 186 2.61 -0.89 -18.18
C ARG A 186 3.37 -2.15 -17.78
N SER A 187 3.16 -2.67 -16.57
CA SER A 187 3.79 -3.91 -16.11
C SER A 187 3.33 -5.15 -16.89
N LEU A 188 2.13 -5.11 -17.47
CA LEU A 188 1.56 -6.19 -18.29
C LEU A 188 1.93 -6.09 -19.77
N SER A 189 2.47 -4.94 -20.18
CA SER A 189 2.79 -4.61 -21.56
C SER A 189 4.26 -4.85 -21.85
N GLU A 190 4.58 -5.44 -23.01
CA GLU A 190 5.97 -5.67 -23.44
C GLU A 190 6.65 -4.36 -23.90
N VAL A 191 5.86 -3.31 -24.16
CA VAL A 191 6.35 -2.02 -24.64
C VAL A 191 6.86 -1.19 -23.47
N GLN A 192 8.19 -1.07 -23.38
CA GLN A 192 8.82 -0.11 -22.48
C GLN A 192 8.74 1.30 -23.08
N GLY A 193 7.71 2.05 -22.71
CA GLY A 193 7.56 3.44 -23.12
C GLY A 193 6.18 3.97 -22.76
N GLY A 194 6.08 4.70 -21.65
CA GLY A 194 4.93 5.53 -21.35
C GLY A 194 5.30 6.98 -21.63
N GLU A 195 4.49 7.67 -22.43
CA GLU A 195 4.45 9.12 -22.41
C GLU A 195 3.49 9.52 -21.30
N GLY A 196 3.91 10.27 -20.27
CA GLY A 196 2.90 10.79 -19.34
C GLY A 196 3.36 11.44 -18.05
N PHE A 197 4.45 10.98 -17.44
CA PHE A 197 4.84 11.48 -16.11
C PHE A 197 6.04 12.42 -16.11
N SER A 198 6.24 13.06 -14.95
CA SER A 198 7.45 13.85 -14.68
C SER A 198 8.69 12.95 -14.57
N ILE A 199 9.87 13.50 -14.83
CA ILE A 199 11.17 12.81 -14.71
C ILE A 199 11.34 12.14 -13.34
N GLU A 200 10.83 12.74 -12.25
CA GLU A 200 10.91 12.16 -10.90
C GLU A 200 10.09 10.86 -10.79
N ILE A 201 8.96 10.75 -11.48
CA ILE A 201 8.11 9.56 -11.49
C ILE A 201 8.65 8.49 -12.44
N ASP A 202 9.28 8.86 -13.54
CA ASP A 202 9.99 7.91 -14.40
C ASP A 202 11.15 7.25 -13.65
N GLU A 203 11.94 8.03 -12.91
CA GLU A 203 13.00 7.51 -12.06
C GLU A 203 12.45 6.62 -10.93
N LEU A 204 11.34 7.01 -10.30
CA LEU A 204 10.64 6.18 -9.33
C LEU A 204 10.19 4.84 -9.93
N THR A 205 9.59 4.89 -11.12
CA THR A 205 9.12 3.69 -11.84
C THR A 205 10.30 2.78 -12.16
N ALA A 206 11.41 3.33 -12.66
CA ALA A 206 12.62 2.57 -12.94
C ALA A 206 13.17 1.88 -11.67
N LEU A 207 13.16 2.57 -10.52
CA LEU A 207 13.56 1.99 -9.24
C LEU A 207 12.67 0.81 -8.84
N VAL A 208 11.35 0.95 -8.95
CA VAL A 208 10.39 -0.11 -8.64
C VAL A 208 10.60 -1.31 -9.56
N PHE A 209 10.72 -1.10 -10.87
CA PHE A 209 10.97 -2.17 -11.84
C PHE A 209 12.33 -2.85 -11.60
N ALA A 210 13.36 -2.12 -11.16
CA ALA A 210 14.65 -2.69 -10.79
C ALA A 210 14.59 -3.51 -9.48
N SER A 211 13.65 -3.22 -8.59
CA SER A 211 13.45 -3.96 -7.34
C SER A 211 12.62 -5.24 -7.48
N ILE A 212 11.76 -5.30 -8.49
CA ILE A 212 10.78 -6.38 -8.69
C ILE A 212 10.95 -6.90 -10.12
N GLN A 213 11.80 -7.91 -10.32
CA GLN A 213 12.16 -8.45 -11.64
C GLN A 213 11.92 -9.97 -11.71
N GLY A 214 11.04 -10.41 -12.63
CA GLY A 214 10.75 -11.83 -12.82
C GLY A 214 10.32 -12.50 -11.51
N SER A 215 10.92 -13.64 -11.17
CA SER A 215 10.70 -14.30 -9.88
C SER A 215 11.54 -13.73 -8.73
N GLU A 216 12.48 -12.83 -9.00
CA GLU A 216 13.30 -12.17 -7.98
C GLU A 216 12.62 -10.90 -7.46
N VAL A 217 11.87 -11.09 -6.38
CA VAL A 217 11.26 -10.00 -5.63
C VAL A 217 12.24 -9.60 -4.52
N ARG A 218 12.93 -8.47 -4.69
CA ARG A 218 13.88 -7.98 -3.69
C ARG A 218 13.14 -7.20 -2.61
N ASN A 219 13.35 -7.63 -1.37
CA ASN A 219 12.95 -6.91 -0.19
C ASN A 219 13.53 -5.49 -0.20
N LEU A 220 12.67 -4.49 -0.30
CA LEU A 220 13.06 -3.08 -0.25
C LEU A 220 13.31 -2.68 1.20
N SER A 221 14.58 -2.45 1.52
CA SER A 221 15.00 -1.91 2.80
C SER A 221 15.41 -0.45 2.68
N SER A 222 15.45 0.26 3.81
CA SER A 222 16.02 1.61 3.87
C SER A 222 17.43 1.68 3.26
N ARG A 223 18.30 0.69 3.50
CA ARG A 223 19.65 0.58 2.92
C ARG A 223 19.66 0.49 1.40
N TRP A 224 18.66 -0.17 0.81
CA TRP A 224 18.55 -0.29 -0.66
C TRP A 224 18.52 1.08 -1.36
N PHE A 225 17.98 2.11 -0.69
CA PHE A 225 17.97 3.48 -1.21
C PHE A 225 19.27 4.24 -0.92
N GLU A 226 20.03 3.86 0.11
CA GLU A 226 21.32 4.49 0.46
C GLU A 226 22.42 4.16 -0.53
N ASP A 227 22.41 2.94 -1.07
CA ASP A 227 23.42 2.44 -2.01
C ASP A 227 23.22 2.95 -3.45
N ARG A 228 22.34 3.93 -3.68
CA ARG A 228 21.96 4.43 -5.02
C ARG A 228 22.12 5.94 -5.14
N ASP A 229 22.72 6.37 -6.25
CA ASP A 229 23.01 7.79 -6.54
C ASP A 229 21.83 8.57 -7.17
N GLY A 230 20.73 7.89 -7.47
CA GLY A 230 19.52 8.48 -8.06
C GLY A 230 18.93 9.61 -7.20
N ARG A 231 18.37 10.64 -7.84
CA ARG A 231 17.70 11.76 -7.14
C ARG A 231 16.53 11.25 -6.29
N VAL A 232 15.71 10.37 -6.86
CA VAL A 232 14.56 9.77 -6.15
C VAL A 232 15.03 8.93 -4.98
N ALA A 233 16.02 8.06 -5.18
CA ALA A 233 16.57 7.20 -4.13
C ALA A 233 17.13 8.03 -2.96
N ARG A 234 17.91 9.09 -3.26
CA ARG A 234 18.43 10.01 -2.26
C ARG A 234 17.33 10.77 -1.50
N LYS A 235 16.26 11.18 -2.20
CA LYS A 235 15.11 11.87 -1.58
C LYS A 235 14.35 10.94 -0.62
N ILE A 236 14.12 9.68 -1.02
CA ILE A 236 13.50 8.67 -0.15
C ILE A 236 14.41 8.37 1.05
N SER A 237 15.70 8.10 0.82
CA SER A 237 16.68 7.85 1.88
C SER A 237 16.72 8.99 2.91
N SER A 238 16.79 10.24 2.46
CA SER A 238 16.76 11.42 3.33
C SER A 238 15.49 11.49 4.19
N ARG A 239 14.32 11.20 3.60
CA ARG A 239 13.05 11.21 4.34
C ARG A 239 12.94 10.05 5.32
N LEU A 240 13.46 8.87 5.00
CA LEU A 240 13.53 7.75 5.95
C LEU A 240 14.47 8.04 7.12
N LYS A 241 15.61 8.69 6.87
CA LYS A 241 16.51 9.17 7.94
C LYS A 241 15.83 10.18 8.84
N ARG A 242 15.06 11.10 8.26
CA ARG A 242 14.26 12.07 9.01
C ARG A 242 13.25 11.35 9.92
N VAL A 243 12.49 10.39 9.39
CA VAL A 243 11.56 9.56 10.16
C VAL A 243 12.28 8.87 11.33
N GLN A 244 13.41 8.23 11.06
CA GLN A 244 14.18 7.52 12.08
C GLN A 244 14.68 8.45 13.19
N ASN A 245 15.20 9.61 12.81
CA ASN A 245 15.81 10.55 13.76
C ASN A 245 14.80 11.36 14.56
N GLU A 246 13.74 11.85 13.91
CA GLU A 246 12.78 12.80 14.49
C GLU A 246 11.52 12.12 15.02
N LEU A 247 11.06 11.05 14.37
CA LEU A 247 9.73 10.51 14.62
C LEU A 247 9.72 9.24 15.46
N LEU A 248 10.77 8.43 15.36
CA LEU A 248 10.87 7.15 16.08
C LEU A 248 11.67 7.26 17.39
N ASN A 249 12.52 8.27 17.53
CA ASN A 249 13.20 8.57 18.79
C ASN A 249 12.22 9.21 19.79
N ARG A 250 11.57 8.36 20.59
CA ARG A 250 10.53 8.67 21.59
C ARG A 250 10.91 9.67 22.70
N SER A 251 12.12 10.25 22.69
CA SER A 251 12.56 11.25 23.66
C SER A 251 12.16 12.68 23.32
N LEU A 252 11.58 12.92 22.14
CA LEU A 252 11.08 14.23 21.73
C LEU A 252 9.55 14.18 21.68
N THR A 253 8.89 14.89 22.60
CA THR A 253 7.47 15.25 22.47
C THR A 253 7.29 15.93 21.12
N GLN A 254 6.62 15.24 20.18
CA GLN A 254 6.35 15.79 18.86
C GLN A 254 5.40 16.98 19.00
N ALA A 255 5.82 18.13 18.50
CA ALA A 255 4.90 19.23 18.23
C ALA A 255 3.99 18.79 17.08
N SER A 256 2.78 18.33 17.40
CA SER A 256 1.73 18.11 16.41
C SER A 256 1.37 19.45 15.76
N VAL A 257 1.42 19.52 14.43
CA VAL A 257 0.93 20.67 13.64
C VAL A 257 -0.55 20.95 13.95
N PHE A 258 -1.28 19.94 14.43
CA PHE A 258 -2.69 20.02 14.81
C PHE A 258 -2.91 20.28 16.32
N GLY A 259 -1.88 20.67 17.07
CA GLY A 259 -1.93 20.89 18.53
C GLY A 259 -1.95 19.58 19.33
N GLU A 260 -2.04 19.67 20.67
CA GLU A 260 -1.99 18.53 21.61
C GLU A 260 -3.06 17.44 21.37
N LYS A 261 -4.07 17.71 20.53
CA LYS A 261 -5.18 16.78 20.19
C LYS A 261 -5.13 16.25 18.74
N GLY A 262 -3.95 16.23 18.11
CA GLY A 262 -3.81 15.89 16.69
C GLY A 262 -4.64 14.67 16.26
N ILE A 263 -5.39 14.84 15.16
CA ILE A 263 -6.36 13.91 14.54
C ILE A 263 -6.76 12.74 15.46
N LEU A 264 -7.48 13.08 16.52
CA LEU A 264 -8.23 12.11 17.32
C LEU A 264 -9.72 12.47 17.23
N HIS A 265 -10.53 11.41 17.24
CA HIS A 265 -12.00 11.33 17.36
C HIS A 265 -12.73 11.15 16.01
N ASP A 266 -13.40 10.03 15.71
CA ASP A 266 -13.85 8.86 16.50
C ASP A 266 -13.59 7.54 15.75
#